data_AF-A0A949G8V4-F1
#
_entry.id   AF-A0A949G8V4-F1
#
_cell.length_a   1.000
_cell.length_b   1.000
_cell.length_c   1.000
_cell.angle_alpha   90.00
_cell.angle_beta   90.00
_cell.angle_gamma   90.00
#
_symmetry.space_group_name_H-M   'P 1'
#
loop_
_entity.id
_entity.type
_entity.pdbx_description
1 polymer ?
#
loop_
_entity_poly.entity_id
_entity_poly.type
_entity_poly.pdbx_seq_one_letter_code
_entity_poly.pdbx_strand_id
1 'polypeptide(L)'
;MIFDPETWSEKIRDPHWYMAVPAVMADLSKLHDIDRAAYEETKDRIYAFFEEKLAAGEVALGADGKDFDAERLPIDMAVIHHTSNPPGMSKDRLSAIELVRLYAPQYAKPTYDADREVKGAPIYSGHFREEGGKRRQVFWPYHWFVRKNGEVERLLNDDEIGWHAGDWEINRRSVAIAFDDDYEDSEPTAVEIEAAARILREHYPQIKPEHIFGHCEVNEKRTCPGKLFLSVWKQKLLDARMKRDD
;
A
#
# COMPACT_ATOMS: atom_id res chain seq x y z
N MET A 1 -7.10 26.95 4.85
CA MET A 1 -7.60 25.63 4.43
C MET A 1 -6.39 24.81 4.02
N ILE A 2 -6.17 23.62 4.59
CA ILE A 2 -4.96 22.80 4.35
C ILE A 2 -4.90 22.31 2.89
N PHE A 3 -6.06 22.03 2.30
CA PHE A 3 -6.18 21.50 0.96
C PHE A 3 -7.35 22.14 0.21
N ASP A 4 -7.11 22.67 -0.98
CA ASP A 4 -8.11 23.28 -1.85
C ASP A 4 -8.14 22.60 -3.23
N PRO A 5 -9.19 21.82 -3.59
CA PRO A 5 -9.30 21.10 -4.85
C PRO A 5 -9.14 21.96 -6.10
N GLU A 6 -9.61 23.21 -6.10
CA GLU A 6 -9.50 24.10 -7.26
C GLU A 6 -8.03 24.46 -7.50
N THR A 7 -7.34 24.93 -6.47
CA THR A 7 -5.89 25.19 -6.53
C THR A 7 -5.11 23.94 -6.91
N TRP A 8 -5.48 22.78 -6.38
CA TRP A 8 -4.79 21.52 -6.65
C TRP A 8 -5.03 20.97 -8.06
N SER A 9 -6.19 21.22 -8.67
CA SER A 9 -6.50 20.80 -10.04
C SER A 9 -5.54 21.38 -11.07
N GLU A 10 -5.07 22.61 -10.86
CA GLU A 10 -4.02 23.20 -11.71
C GLU A 10 -2.63 22.70 -11.34
N LYS A 11 -2.34 22.50 -10.04
CA LYS A 11 -1.02 22.03 -9.58
C LYS A 11 -0.68 20.65 -10.12
N ILE A 12 -1.62 19.70 -10.10
CA ILE A 12 -1.35 18.30 -10.50
C ILE A 12 -0.97 18.15 -11.98
N ARG A 13 -1.13 19.20 -12.81
CA ARG A 13 -0.69 19.22 -14.20
C ARG A 13 0.81 19.50 -14.35
N ASP A 14 1.47 20.02 -13.32
CA ASP A 14 2.92 20.14 -13.27
C ASP A 14 3.54 18.79 -12.89
N PRO A 15 4.50 18.24 -13.65
CA PRO A 15 5.18 16.98 -13.31
C PRO A 15 5.85 16.94 -11.92
N HIS A 16 6.05 18.09 -11.26
CA HIS A 16 6.66 18.22 -9.94
C HIS A 16 5.65 18.60 -8.84
N TRP A 17 4.34 18.47 -9.09
CA TRP A 17 3.27 18.78 -8.13
C TRP A 17 3.50 18.20 -6.73
N TYR A 18 4.11 17.02 -6.68
CA TYR A 18 4.37 16.25 -5.48
C TYR A 18 5.36 16.92 -4.52
N MET A 19 6.15 17.88 -5.00
CA MET A 19 7.06 18.68 -4.14
C MET A 19 6.31 19.46 -3.06
N ALA A 20 5.02 19.78 -3.29
CA ALA A 20 4.17 20.45 -2.31
C ALA A 20 3.55 19.50 -1.28
N VAL A 21 3.47 18.20 -1.57
CA VAL A 21 2.78 17.21 -0.72
C VAL A 21 3.37 17.13 0.68
N PRO A 22 4.70 17.07 0.91
CA PRO A 22 5.26 16.99 2.26
C PRO A 22 4.81 18.13 3.18
N ALA A 23 4.68 19.35 2.66
CA ALA A 23 4.20 20.49 3.43
C ALA A 23 2.71 20.34 3.80
N VAL A 24 1.87 19.93 2.85
CA VAL A 24 0.44 19.66 3.10
C VAL A 24 0.25 18.55 4.12
N MET A 25 1.02 17.46 4.01
CA MET A 25 0.92 16.34 4.95
C MET A 25 1.45 16.71 6.34
N ALA A 26 2.48 17.57 6.44
CA ALA A 26 2.95 18.09 7.72
C ALA A 26 1.90 18.97 8.40
N ASP A 27 1.19 19.82 7.64
CA ASP A 27 0.11 20.65 8.18
C ASP A 27 -1.11 19.80 8.56
N LEU A 28 -1.46 18.79 7.75
CA LEU A 28 -2.49 17.81 8.09
C LEU A 28 -2.13 17.08 9.39
N SER A 29 -0.89 16.64 9.57
CA SER A 29 -0.46 15.97 10.80
C SER A 29 -0.61 16.83 12.05
N LYS A 30 -0.45 18.16 11.97
CA LYS A 30 -0.69 19.05 13.12
C LYS A 30 -2.17 19.11 13.49
N LEU A 31 -3.06 18.97 12.50
CA LEU A 31 -4.50 18.97 12.73
C LEU A 31 -4.94 17.73 13.51
N HIS A 32 -4.28 16.59 13.33
CA HIS A 32 -4.58 15.34 14.03
C HIS A 32 -4.74 15.51 15.55
N ASP A 33 -3.81 16.24 16.17
CA ASP A 33 -3.74 16.39 17.63
C ASP A 33 -4.68 17.51 18.14
N ILE A 34 -5.16 18.37 17.25
CA ILE A 34 -6.01 19.53 17.57
C ILE A 34 -7.49 19.18 17.35
N ASP A 35 -7.80 18.57 16.21
CA ASP A 35 -9.14 18.22 15.77
C ASP A 35 -9.09 16.96 14.90
N ARG A 36 -9.30 15.81 15.56
CA ARG A 36 -9.27 14.49 14.94
C ARG A 36 -10.34 14.34 13.85
N ALA A 37 -11.52 14.94 14.02
CA ALA A 37 -12.61 14.83 13.05
C ALA A 37 -12.27 15.62 11.78
N ALA A 38 -11.81 16.87 11.92
CA ALA A 38 -11.38 17.68 10.79
C ALA A 38 -10.14 17.08 10.08
N TYR A 39 -9.25 16.43 10.83
CA TYR A 39 -8.14 15.66 10.27
C TYR A 39 -8.64 14.53 9.36
N GLU A 40 -9.54 13.69 9.85
CA GLU A 40 -10.08 12.55 9.08
C GLU A 40 -10.83 13.03 7.82
N GLU A 41 -11.65 14.07 7.94
CA GLU A 41 -12.37 14.67 6.81
C GLU A 41 -11.39 15.26 5.77
N THR A 42 -10.38 16.01 6.21
CA THR A 42 -9.40 16.63 5.30
C THR A 42 -8.56 15.56 4.61
N LYS A 43 -8.14 14.53 5.36
CA LYS A 43 -7.38 13.38 4.83
C LYS A 43 -8.20 12.66 3.76
N ASP A 44 -9.47 12.36 4.05
CA ASP A 44 -10.37 11.70 3.11
C ASP A 44 -10.55 12.50 1.82
N ARG A 45 -10.77 13.82 1.96
CA ARG A 45 -10.90 14.75 0.83
C ARG A 45 -9.65 14.82 -0.05
N ILE A 46 -8.45 14.80 0.54
CA ILE A 46 -7.20 14.76 -0.23
C ILE A 46 -7.15 13.48 -1.07
N TYR A 47 -7.37 12.33 -0.45
CA TYR A 47 -7.30 11.06 -1.16
C TYR A 47 -8.42 10.89 -2.19
N ALA A 48 -9.63 11.40 -1.93
CA ALA A 48 -10.74 11.33 -2.87
C ALA A 48 -10.45 12.18 -4.11
N PHE A 49 -9.84 13.35 -3.92
CA PHE A 49 -9.36 14.17 -5.02
C PHE A 49 -8.33 13.41 -5.87
N PHE A 50 -7.30 12.82 -5.27
CA PHE A 50 -6.28 12.09 -6.04
C PHE A 50 -6.84 10.81 -6.69
N GLU A 51 -7.80 10.13 -6.07
CA GLU A 51 -8.51 8.98 -6.66
C GLU A 51 -9.23 9.39 -7.95
N GLU A 52 -10.06 10.44 -7.89
CA GLU A 52 -10.77 10.96 -9.06
C GLU A 52 -9.79 11.38 -10.16
N LYS A 53 -8.77 12.18 -9.82
CA LYS A 53 -7.83 12.75 -10.79
C LYS A 53 -6.90 11.72 -11.41
N LEU A 54 -6.48 10.72 -10.64
CA LEU A 54 -5.69 9.61 -11.16
C LEU A 54 -6.53 8.75 -12.12
N ALA A 55 -7.77 8.43 -11.75
CA ALA A 55 -8.69 7.69 -12.63
C ALA A 55 -9.00 8.46 -13.93
N ALA A 56 -9.10 9.80 -13.86
CA ALA A 56 -9.29 10.65 -15.03
C ALA A 56 -8.03 10.77 -15.92
N GLY A 57 -6.85 10.41 -15.42
CA GLY A 57 -5.57 10.62 -16.11
C GLY A 57 -5.13 12.09 -16.11
N GLU A 58 -5.58 12.87 -15.12
CA GLU A 58 -5.32 14.32 -15.00
C GLU A 58 -4.08 14.64 -14.17
N VAL A 59 -3.53 13.65 -13.45
CA VAL A 59 -2.29 13.78 -12.69
C VAL A 59 -1.09 13.62 -13.62
N ALA A 60 -0.21 14.61 -13.67
CA ALA A 60 1.04 14.54 -14.40
C ALA A 60 1.98 13.52 -13.72
N LEU A 61 2.33 12.48 -14.48
CA LEU A 61 3.21 11.39 -14.08
C LEU A 61 4.29 11.18 -15.15
N GLY A 62 5.39 10.53 -14.78
CA GLY A 62 6.45 10.13 -15.70
C GLY A 62 5.97 9.08 -16.70
N ALA A 63 6.44 9.16 -17.94
CA ALA A 63 6.21 8.11 -18.94
C ALA A 63 7.21 6.94 -18.79
N ASP A 64 8.37 7.25 -18.22
CA ASP A 64 9.46 6.35 -17.86
C ASP A 64 10.07 6.79 -16.52
N GLY A 65 10.95 5.94 -15.96
CA GLY A 65 11.61 6.19 -14.69
C GLY A 65 12.49 5.02 -14.27
N LYS A 66 12.97 5.06 -13.02
CA LYS A 66 13.77 3.98 -12.43
C LYS A 66 12.96 2.70 -12.40
N ASP A 67 13.55 1.62 -12.92
CA ASP A 67 13.01 0.27 -12.77
C ASP A 67 13.41 -0.29 -11.41
N PHE A 68 12.54 -0.10 -10.42
CA PHE A 68 12.73 -0.64 -9.08
C PHE A 68 12.60 -2.16 -9.05
N ASP A 69 11.81 -2.74 -9.96
CA ASP A 69 11.53 -4.17 -10.01
C ASP A 69 12.74 -4.98 -10.50
N ALA A 70 13.67 -4.35 -11.21
CA ALA A 70 14.97 -4.93 -11.54
C ALA A 70 15.78 -5.41 -10.31
N GLU A 71 15.46 -4.90 -9.12
CA GLU A 71 16.10 -5.29 -7.86
C GLU A 71 15.41 -6.49 -7.16
N ARG A 72 14.36 -7.06 -7.76
CA ARG A 72 13.56 -8.16 -7.18
C ARG A 72 14.43 -9.38 -6.90
N LEU A 73 14.31 -9.90 -5.69
CA LEU A 73 14.96 -11.11 -5.23
C LEU A 73 13.95 -12.27 -5.20
N PRO A 74 14.42 -13.54 -5.15
CA PRO A 74 13.53 -14.67 -4.96
C PRO A 74 12.65 -14.49 -3.72
N ILE A 75 11.33 -14.70 -3.88
CA ILE A 75 10.35 -14.55 -2.82
C ILE A 75 10.53 -15.67 -1.80
N ASP A 76 10.89 -15.31 -0.57
CA ASP A 76 11.06 -16.25 0.54
C ASP A 76 10.40 -15.79 1.86
N MET A 77 9.63 -14.71 1.80
CA MET A 77 8.95 -14.08 2.92
C MET A 77 7.56 -13.58 2.54
N ALA A 78 6.62 -13.61 3.48
CA ALA A 78 5.34 -12.92 3.36
C ALA A 78 5.17 -11.91 4.50
N VAL A 79 4.64 -10.73 4.17
CA VAL A 79 4.30 -9.70 5.17
C VAL A 79 2.79 -9.45 5.14
N ILE A 80 2.16 -9.60 6.29
CA ILE A 80 0.73 -9.46 6.49
C ILE A 80 0.39 -8.03 6.92
N HIS A 81 -0.62 -7.46 6.26
CA HIS A 81 -1.07 -6.08 6.45
C HIS A 81 -2.59 -6.01 6.68
N HIS A 82 -3.05 -4.88 7.19
CA HIS A 82 -4.43 -4.41 7.01
C HIS A 82 -4.40 -3.04 6.34
N THR A 83 -5.54 -2.51 5.88
CA THR A 83 -5.56 -1.16 5.30
C THR A 83 -5.68 -0.05 6.35
N SER A 84 -6.09 -0.38 7.58
CA SER A 84 -6.47 0.61 8.60
C SER A 84 -7.56 1.57 8.10
N ASN A 85 -8.48 1.06 7.27
CA ASN A 85 -9.62 1.79 6.71
C ASN A 85 -10.86 0.91 6.79
N PRO A 86 -12.07 1.49 6.76
CA PRO A 86 -13.29 0.71 6.63
C PRO A 86 -13.27 -0.21 5.40
N PRO A 87 -13.97 -1.35 5.45
CA PRO A 87 -13.95 -2.32 4.37
C PRO A 87 -14.62 -1.76 3.10
N GLY A 88 -14.24 -2.31 1.95
CA GLY A 88 -14.75 -1.89 0.64
C GLY A 88 -13.86 -0.87 -0.07
N MET A 89 -12.57 -0.79 0.28
CA MET A 89 -11.66 0.14 -0.38
C MET A 89 -11.47 -0.20 -1.86
N SER A 90 -11.65 0.78 -2.75
CA SER A 90 -11.39 0.58 -4.17
C SER A 90 -9.88 0.46 -4.44
N LYS A 91 -9.49 -0.20 -5.52
CA LYS A 91 -8.08 -0.24 -5.97
C LYS A 91 -7.55 1.13 -6.37
N ASP A 92 -8.42 1.99 -6.89
CA ASP A 92 -8.08 3.37 -7.24
C ASP A 92 -7.82 4.21 -5.99
N ARG A 93 -8.64 4.03 -4.95
CA ARG A 93 -8.42 4.64 -3.64
C ARG A 93 -7.10 4.22 -3.04
N LEU A 94 -6.77 2.92 -3.08
CA LEU A 94 -5.49 2.41 -2.62
C LEU A 94 -4.32 3.05 -3.38
N SER A 95 -4.40 3.13 -4.72
CA SER A 95 -3.39 3.83 -5.52
C SER A 95 -3.26 5.31 -5.15
N ALA A 96 -4.36 6.02 -4.94
CA ALA A 96 -4.34 7.44 -4.57
C ALA A 96 -3.69 7.67 -3.18
N ILE A 97 -4.01 6.81 -2.21
CA ILE A 97 -3.41 6.86 -0.87
C ILE A 97 -1.89 6.71 -0.98
N GLU A 98 -1.41 5.69 -1.68
CA GLU A 98 0.03 5.42 -1.76
C GLU A 98 0.79 6.38 -2.66
N LEU A 99 0.15 6.89 -3.72
CA LEU A 99 0.70 7.98 -4.51
C LEU A 99 1.06 9.17 -3.62
N VAL A 100 0.15 9.55 -2.71
CA VAL A 100 0.32 10.70 -1.82
C VAL A 100 1.24 10.36 -0.62
N ARG A 101 1.15 9.16 -0.05
CA ARG A 101 1.84 8.81 1.21
C ARG A 101 3.23 8.22 1.02
N LEU A 102 3.50 7.57 -0.11
CA LEU A 102 4.76 6.87 -0.37
C LEU A 102 5.51 7.50 -1.54
N TYR A 103 4.91 7.50 -2.73
CA TYR A 103 5.61 7.93 -3.93
C TYR A 103 5.94 9.42 -3.93
N ALA A 104 4.97 10.28 -3.60
CA ALA A 104 5.20 11.72 -3.54
C ALA A 104 6.32 12.13 -2.56
N PRO A 105 6.34 11.66 -1.30
CA PRO A 105 7.45 11.93 -0.39
C PRO A 105 8.78 11.35 -0.87
N GLN A 106 8.78 10.13 -1.43
CA GLN A 106 10.00 9.50 -1.92
C GLN A 106 10.62 10.28 -3.08
N TYR A 107 9.84 10.74 -4.05
CA TYR A 107 10.33 11.54 -5.16
C TYR A 107 10.67 12.99 -4.75
N ALA A 108 10.02 13.55 -3.72
CA ALA A 108 10.34 14.89 -3.21
C ALA A 108 11.65 14.88 -2.39
N LYS A 109 11.80 13.88 -1.53
CA LYS A 109 12.89 13.77 -0.57
C LYS A 109 13.15 12.28 -0.28
N PRO A 110 13.91 11.59 -1.16
CA PRO A 110 14.20 10.18 -0.98
C PRO A 110 14.81 9.88 0.38
N THR A 111 14.35 8.80 1.01
CA THR A 111 14.86 8.34 2.31
C THR A 111 16.13 7.50 2.18
N TYR A 112 16.30 6.79 1.06
CA TYR A 112 17.45 5.94 0.78
C TYR A 112 18.42 6.61 -0.19
N ASP A 113 19.72 6.48 0.08
CA ASP A 113 20.76 7.08 -0.76
C ASP A 113 20.77 6.51 -2.19
N ALA A 114 20.41 5.23 -2.34
CA ALA A 114 20.27 4.56 -3.63
C ALA A 114 19.15 5.15 -4.51
N ASP A 115 18.26 5.96 -3.93
CA ASP A 115 17.11 6.55 -4.63
C ASP A 115 17.27 8.05 -4.86
N ARG A 116 18.46 8.61 -4.61
CA ARG A 116 18.72 10.04 -4.87
C ARG A 116 18.48 10.43 -6.32
N GLU A 117 18.58 9.47 -7.25
CA GLU A 117 18.34 9.70 -8.68
C GLU A 117 16.88 10.01 -9.03
N VAL A 118 15.91 9.53 -8.22
CA VAL A 118 14.49 9.83 -8.49
C VAL A 118 14.07 11.19 -7.93
N LYS A 119 14.94 11.84 -7.14
CA LYS A 119 14.64 13.15 -6.55
C LYS A 119 14.40 14.19 -7.64
N GLY A 120 13.21 14.77 -7.67
CA GLY A 120 12.89 15.79 -8.67
C GLY A 120 12.48 15.24 -10.04
N ALA A 121 12.49 13.92 -10.25
CA ALA A 121 11.94 13.33 -11.46
C ALA A 121 10.39 13.29 -11.39
N PRO A 122 9.67 13.32 -12.51
CA PRO A 122 8.25 12.98 -12.52
C PRO A 122 8.00 11.61 -11.87
N ILE A 123 6.94 11.48 -11.06
CA ILE A 123 6.63 10.21 -10.40
C ILE A 123 6.33 9.13 -11.43
N TYR A 124 7.03 8.00 -11.33
CA TYR A 124 6.84 6.82 -12.15
C TYR A 124 6.74 5.58 -11.26
N SER A 125 5.67 4.79 -11.40
CA SER A 125 5.51 3.57 -10.60
C SER A 125 6.17 2.34 -11.21
N GLY A 126 6.30 2.30 -12.54
CA GLY A 126 6.67 1.08 -13.27
C GLY A 126 5.52 0.06 -13.40
N HIS A 127 4.44 0.21 -12.63
CA HIS A 127 3.32 -0.72 -12.61
C HIS A 127 2.14 -0.18 -13.42
N PHE A 128 1.68 -0.96 -14.39
CA PHE A 128 0.60 -0.57 -15.29
C PHE A 128 -0.52 -1.59 -15.33
N ARG A 129 -1.76 -1.12 -15.42
CA ARG A 129 -2.95 -1.96 -15.64
C ARG A 129 -3.77 -1.42 -16.80
N GLU A 130 -4.41 -2.32 -17.52
CA GLU A 130 -5.34 -1.98 -18.59
C GLU A 130 -6.77 -2.13 -18.09
N GLU A 131 -7.52 -1.04 -18.10
CA GLU A 131 -8.92 -1.03 -17.71
C GLU A 131 -9.71 -0.12 -18.66
N GLY A 132 -10.82 -0.63 -19.19
CA GLY A 132 -11.64 0.10 -20.16
C GLY A 132 -10.88 0.55 -21.41
N GLY A 133 -9.85 -0.20 -21.82
CA GLY A 133 -8.98 0.12 -22.96
C GLY A 133 -7.96 1.24 -22.70
N LYS A 134 -7.80 1.68 -21.44
CA LYS A 134 -6.78 2.65 -21.04
C LYS A 134 -5.72 1.96 -20.19
N ARG A 135 -4.46 2.15 -20.59
CA ARG A 135 -3.29 1.76 -19.78
C ARG A 135 -3.02 2.87 -18.75
N ARG A 136 -3.05 2.53 -17.46
CA ARG A 136 -2.87 3.47 -16.34
C ARG A 136 -1.75 2.99 -15.41
N GLN A 137 -1.00 3.95 -14.87
CA GLN A 137 -0.09 3.67 -13.77
C GLN A 137 -0.88 3.39 -12.49
N VAL A 138 -0.49 2.36 -11.77
CA VAL A 138 -1.02 2.02 -10.44
C VAL A 138 0.09 2.16 -9.41
N PHE A 139 -0.29 2.43 -8.16
CA PHE A 139 0.65 2.70 -7.05
C PHE A 139 0.42 1.74 -5.87
N TRP A 140 -0.12 0.56 -6.14
CA TRP A 140 -0.45 -0.40 -5.10
C TRP A 140 0.81 -0.85 -4.33
N PRO A 141 0.74 -1.00 -3.01
CA PRO A 141 1.89 -1.44 -2.22
C PRO A 141 1.87 -2.96 -1.97
N TYR A 142 0.76 -3.64 -2.25
CA TYR A 142 0.52 -5.03 -1.85
C TYR A 142 0.38 -5.96 -3.07
N HIS A 143 0.71 -7.25 -2.91
CA HIS A 143 0.53 -8.27 -3.96
C HIS A 143 -0.89 -8.83 -3.97
N TRP A 144 -1.46 -9.01 -2.79
CA TRP A 144 -2.77 -9.59 -2.60
C TRP A 144 -3.64 -8.76 -1.67
N PHE A 145 -4.93 -8.74 -1.97
CA PHE A 145 -5.93 -8.05 -1.19
C PHE A 145 -7.07 -8.99 -0.80
N VAL A 146 -7.32 -9.14 0.49
CA VAL A 146 -8.35 -10.04 1.05
C VAL A 146 -9.54 -9.20 1.48
N ARG A 147 -10.69 -9.42 0.84
CA ARG A 147 -11.96 -8.78 1.14
C ARG A 147 -12.63 -9.43 2.36
N LYS A 148 -13.53 -8.69 3.03
CA LYS A 148 -14.29 -9.19 4.20
C LYS A 148 -15.07 -10.49 3.96
N ASN A 149 -15.47 -10.75 2.72
CA ASN A 149 -16.19 -11.96 2.32
C ASN A 149 -15.25 -13.14 1.98
N GLY A 150 -13.92 -12.99 2.08
CA GLY A 150 -12.92 -14.00 1.70
C GLY A 150 -12.53 -14.01 0.23
N GLU A 151 -13.08 -13.09 -0.58
CA GLU A 151 -12.61 -12.87 -1.95
C GLU A 151 -11.16 -12.35 -1.93
N VAL A 152 -10.37 -12.84 -2.88
CA VAL A 152 -8.96 -12.46 -3.03
C VAL A 152 -8.75 -11.76 -4.35
N GLU A 153 -8.12 -10.59 -4.31
CA GLU A 153 -7.74 -9.85 -5.50
C GLU A 153 -6.23 -9.83 -5.64
N ARG A 154 -5.75 -10.14 -6.86
CA ARG A 154 -4.36 -9.93 -7.23
C ARG A 154 -4.15 -8.46 -7.58
N LEU A 155 -3.24 -7.80 -6.88
CA LEU A 155 -2.84 -6.42 -7.15
C LEU A 155 -1.53 -6.42 -7.93
N LEU A 156 -0.39 -6.63 -7.27
CA LEU A 156 0.93 -6.73 -7.92
C LEU A 156 1.30 -8.16 -8.29
N ASN A 157 1.97 -8.35 -9.43
CA ASN A 157 2.56 -9.62 -9.88
C ASN A 157 3.81 -9.98 -9.05
N ASP A 158 4.29 -11.22 -9.16
CA ASP A 158 5.40 -11.70 -8.31
C ASP A 158 6.75 -11.07 -8.67
N ASP A 159 6.89 -10.58 -9.90
CA ASP A 159 8.03 -9.82 -10.40
C ASP A 159 7.97 -8.33 -10.03
N GLU A 160 6.81 -7.81 -9.62
CA GLU A 160 6.62 -6.43 -9.18
C GLU A 160 6.91 -6.29 -7.66
N ILE A 161 7.66 -5.26 -7.25
CA ILE A 161 8.01 -4.95 -5.86
C ILE A 161 6.97 -3.99 -5.28
N GLY A 162 6.26 -4.46 -4.26
CA GLY A 162 5.37 -3.62 -3.46
C GLY A 162 6.11 -2.80 -2.40
N TRP A 163 5.82 -1.51 -2.30
CA TRP A 163 6.45 -0.62 -1.30
C TRP A 163 5.70 -0.68 0.04
N HIS A 164 5.72 -1.82 0.72
CA HIS A 164 4.86 -2.05 1.88
C HIS A 164 5.57 -2.09 3.24
N ALA A 165 6.81 -2.58 3.33
CA ALA A 165 7.45 -2.87 4.61
C ALA A 165 8.07 -1.62 5.27
N GLY A 166 8.43 -0.61 4.48
CA GLY A 166 9.29 0.49 4.93
C GLY A 166 10.75 0.06 5.12
N ASP A 167 11.10 -1.10 4.55
CA ASP A 167 12.46 -1.64 4.46
C ASP A 167 12.62 -2.21 3.05
N TRP A 168 13.60 -1.69 2.30
CA TRP A 168 13.82 -2.05 0.90
C TRP A 168 14.29 -3.50 0.74
N GLU A 169 15.15 -3.98 1.64
CA GLU A 169 15.65 -5.35 1.58
C GLU A 169 14.53 -6.36 1.79
N ILE A 170 13.55 -6.02 2.62
CA ILE A 170 12.35 -6.84 2.82
C ILE A 170 11.44 -6.77 1.59
N ASN A 171 11.09 -5.57 1.10
CA ASN A 171 10.21 -5.40 -0.06
C ASN A 171 10.66 -6.23 -1.28
N ARG A 172 11.97 -6.27 -1.55
CA ARG A 172 12.56 -6.97 -2.71
C ARG A 172 12.38 -8.49 -2.68
N ARG A 173 12.21 -9.10 -1.50
CA ARG A 173 12.14 -10.57 -1.32
C ARG A 173 10.83 -11.05 -0.69
N SER A 174 9.88 -10.13 -0.46
CA SER A 174 8.60 -10.46 0.15
C SER A 174 7.42 -10.28 -0.80
N VAL A 175 6.34 -10.96 -0.46
CA VAL A 175 4.99 -10.65 -0.94
C VAL A 175 4.17 -10.06 0.19
N ALA A 176 3.31 -9.10 -0.13
CA ALA A 176 2.38 -8.52 0.83
C ALA A 176 0.95 -9.00 0.62
N ILE A 177 0.32 -9.41 1.71
CA ILE A 177 -1.10 -9.78 1.76
C ILE A 177 -1.78 -8.80 2.71
N ALA A 178 -2.65 -7.94 2.17
CA ALA A 178 -3.38 -6.96 2.95
C ALA A 178 -4.85 -7.34 3.11
N PHE A 179 -5.38 -7.20 4.32
CA PHE A 179 -6.79 -7.35 4.60
C PHE A 179 -7.51 -6.00 4.46
N ASP A 180 -8.66 -5.99 3.78
CA ASP A 180 -9.49 -4.81 3.52
C ASP A 180 -10.37 -4.46 4.74
N ASP A 181 -9.74 -4.04 5.83
CA ASP A 181 -10.40 -3.44 7.00
C ASP A 181 -9.39 -2.77 7.94
N ASP A 182 -9.91 -2.21 9.03
CA ASP A 182 -9.17 -1.82 10.23
C ASP A 182 -9.25 -2.91 11.32
N TYR A 183 -8.13 -3.61 11.48
CA TYR A 183 -7.91 -4.63 12.51
C TYR A 183 -7.02 -4.16 13.66
N GLU A 184 -6.86 -2.85 13.88
CA GLU A 184 -6.00 -2.32 14.94
C GLU A 184 -6.31 -2.93 16.32
N ASP A 185 -7.60 -3.05 16.64
CA ASP A 185 -8.12 -3.56 17.91
C ASP A 185 -9.05 -4.77 17.75
N SER A 186 -9.05 -5.43 16.58
CA SER A 186 -9.87 -6.61 16.29
C SER A 186 -9.09 -7.66 15.48
N GLU A 187 -9.70 -8.79 15.17
CA GLU A 187 -9.11 -9.83 14.31
C GLU A 187 -9.92 -10.01 13.02
N PRO A 188 -9.27 -10.42 11.91
CA PRO A 188 -9.99 -10.83 10.72
C PRO A 188 -10.91 -12.02 10.98
N THR A 189 -11.99 -12.12 10.21
CA THR A 189 -12.90 -13.27 10.32
C THR A 189 -12.20 -14.56 9.90
N ALA A 190 -12.74 -15.71 10.31
CA ALA A 190 -12.19 -17.00 9.92
C ALA A 190 -12.12 -17.21 8.40
N VAL A 191 -13.09 -16.63 7.67
CA VAL A 191 -13.15 -16.68 6.20
C VAL A 191 -12.01 -15.88 5.58
N GLU A 192 -11.69 -14.71 6.11
CA GLU A 192 -10.55 -13.90 5.65
C GLU A 192 -9.22 -14.56 5.97
N ILE A 193 -9.07 -15.12 7.18
CA ILE A 193 -7.86 -15.85 7.58
C ILE A 193 -7.63 -17.06 6.66
N GLU A 194 -8.69 -17.82 6.34
CA GLU A 194 -8.58 -18.94 5.40
C GLU A 194 -8.21 -18.46 3.98
N ALA A 195 -8.74 -17.32 3.53
CA ALA A 195 -8.38 -16.76 2.23
C ALA A 195 -6.88 -16.40 2.14
N ALA A 196 -6.33 -15.75 3.17
CA ALA A 196 -4.90 -15.47 3.27
C ALA A 196 -4.06 -16.76 3.39
N ALA A 197 -4.53 -17.73 4.17
CA ALA A 197 -3.89 -19.04 4.31
C ALA A 197 -3.81 -19.78 2.97
N ARG A 198 -4.90 -19.76 2.18
CA ARG A 198 -4.97 -20.34 0.84
C ARG A 198 -3.96 -19.70 -0.10
N ILE A 199 -3.83 -18.37 -0.09
CA ILE A 199 -2.80 -17.66 -0.87
C ILE A 199 -1.40 -18.20 -0.54
N LEU A 200 -1.07 -18.29 0.75
CA LEU A 200 0.23 -18.77 1.21
C LEU A 200 0.47 -20.26 0.95
N ARG A 201 -0.57 -21.07 0.94
CA ARG A 201 -0.52 -22.51 0.68
C ARG A 201 -0.33 -22.81 -0.81
N GLU A 202 -1.11 -22.15 -1.66
CA GLU A 202 -1.19 -22.46 -3.09
C GLU A 202 -0.14 -21.70 -3.92
N HIS A 203 0.08 -20.43 -3.64
CA HIS A 203 1.00 -19.59 -4.43
C HIS A 203 2.41 -19.53 -3.85
N TYR A 204 2.56 -19.71 -2.54
CA TYR A 204 3.85 -19.57 -1.87
C TYR A 204 4.21 -20.73 -0.92
N PRO A 205 4.09 -22.01 -1.35
CA PRO A 205 4.39 -23.16 -0.50
C PRO A 205 5.85 -23.19 -0.02
N GLN A 206 6.77 -22.51 -0.72
CA GLN A 206 8.18 -22.41 -0.35
C GLN A 206 8.45 -21.51 0.86
N ILE A 207 7.55 -20.58 1.21
CA ILE A 207 7.75 -19.67 2.34
C ILE A 207 7.58 -20.46 3.63
N LYS A 208 8.59 -20.46 4.50
CA LYS A 208 8.50 -21.19 5.78
C LYS A 208 7.57 -20.46 6.75
N PRO A 209 6.88 -21.16 7.68
CA PRO A 209 6.05 -20.52 8.69
C PRO A 209 6.75 -19.40 9.47
N GLU A 210 8.04 -19.56 9.75
CA GLU A 210 8.87 -18.58 10.47
C GLU A 210 9.18 -17.33 9.63
N HIS A 211 8.91 -17.37 8.32
CA HIS A 211 9.08 -16.25 7.38
C HIS A 211 7.74 -15.60 6.99
N ILE A 212 6.68 -15.86 7.75
CA ILE A 212 5.39 -15.15 7.66
C ILE A 212 5.35 -14.15 8.80
N PHE A 213 5.48 -12.87 8.45
CA PHE A 213 5.56 -11.77 9.40
C PHE A 213 4.34 -10.87 9.31
N GLY A 214 3.99 -10.20 10.39
CA GLY A 214 3.17 -9.00 10.37
C GLY A 214 4.03 -7.79 10.04
N HIS A 215 3.45 -6.72 9.53
CA HIS A 215 4.18 -5.47 9.30
C HIS A 215 4.90 -4.96 10.55
N CYS A 216 4.31 -5.15 11.73
CA CYS A 216 4.88 -4.81 13.03
C CYS A 216 6.15 -5.59 13.39
N GLU A 217 6.35 -6.81 12.87
CA GLU A 217 7.55 -7.62 13.12
C GLU A 217 8.72 -7.19 12.25
N VAL A 218 8.45 -6.58 11.09
CA VAL A 218 9.48 -6.06 10.17
C VAL A 218 9.73 -4.57 10.36
N ASN A 219 8.81 -3.86 11.01
CA ASN A 219 8.91 -2.43 11.30
C ASN A 219 8.29 -2.11 12.66
N GLU A 220 9.14 -1.98 13.68
CA GLU A 220 8.75 -1.77 15.08
C GLU A 220 7.93 -0.49 15.32
N LYS A 221 7.90 0.45 14.36
CA LYS A 221 7.10 1.69 14.43
C LYS A 221 5.66 1.48 13.97
N ARG A 222 5.27 0.27 13.60
CA ARG A 222 3.95 -0.07 13.05
C ARG A 222 3.22 -1.05 13.97
N THR A 223 1.91 -0.88 14.07
CA THR A 223 0.99 -1.79 14.75
C THR A 223 0.31 -2.76 13.78
N CYS A 224 0.23 -2.40 12.50
CA CYS A 224 -0.25 -3.22 11.39
C CYS A 224 0.37 -4.64 11.43
N PRO A 225 -0.39 -5.74 11.22
CA PRO A 225 -1.80 -5.78 10.83
C PRO A 225 -2.79 -5.68 12.01
N GLY A 226 -2.34 -5.25 13.19
CA GLY A 226 -3.16 -5.02 14.37
C GLY A 226 -2.50 -5.54 15.64
N LYS A 227 -2.88 -4.98 16.80
CA LYS A 227 -2.29 -5.32 18.11
C LYS A 227 -2.50 -6.79 18.50
N LEU A 228 -3.54 -7.42 17.95
CA LEU A 228 -3.89 -8.81 18.24
C LEU A 228 -3.19 -9.82 17.32
N PHE A 229 -2.41 -9.37 16.33
CA PHE A 229 -1.80 -10.28 15.36
C PHE A 229 -0.90 -11.32 16.04
N LEU A 230 0.12 -10.86 16.79
CA LEU A 230 1.12 -11.75 17.38
C LEU A 230 0.55 -12.66 18.46
N SER A 231 -0.44 -12.18 19.21
CA SER A 231 -0.97 -12.86 20.39
C SER A 231 -2.20 -13.72 20.11
N VAL A 232 -2.95 -13.42 19.05
CA VAL A 232 -4.27 -14.05 18.81
C VAL A 232 -4.32 -14.77 17.46
N TRP A 233 -4.09 -14.08 16.36
CA TRP A 233 -4.51 -14.60 15.05
C TRP A 233 -3.37 -14.98 14.08
N LYS A 234 -2.10 -14.66 14.37
CA LYS A 234 -0.95 -15.20 13.63
C LYS A 234 -0.96 -16.73 13.67
N GLN A 235 -1.16 -17.34 14.84
CA GLN A 235 -1.23 -18.79 14.95
C GLN A 235 -2.41 -19.37 14.17
N LYS A 236 -3.58 -18.71 14.19
CA LYS A 236 -4.75 -19.13 13.40
C LYS A 236 -4.46 -19.16 11.90
N LEU A 237 -3.73 -18.16 11.39
CA LEU A 237 -3.29 -18.12 9.99
C LEU A 237 -2.35 -19.27 9.66
N LEU A 238 -1.36 -19.54 10.52
CA LEU A 238 -0.42 -20.64 10.33
C LEU A 238 -1.13 -22.01 10.37
N ASP A 239 -2.05 -22.21 11.32
CA ASP A 239 -2.82 -23.44 11.44
C ASP A 239 -3.72 -23.64 10.21
N ALA A 240 -4.42 -22.59 9.76
CA ALA A 240 -5.25 -22.63 8.55
C ALA A 240 -4.43 -22.97 7.30
N ARG A 241 -3.20 -22.42 7.19
CA ARG A 241 -2.29 -22.72 6.08
C ARG A 241 -1.91 -24.20 6.03
N MET A 242 -1.75 -24.84 7.18
CA MET A 242 -1.33 -26.24 7.29
C MET A 242 -2.46 -27.25 7.09
N LYS A 243 -3.72 -26.79 7.02
CA LYS A 243 -4.84 -27.67 6.68
C LYS A 243 -4.64 -28.20 5.26
N ARG A 244 -4.77 -29.52 5.11
CA ARG A 244 -4.90 -30.16 3.81
C ARG A 244 -6.36 -30.02 3.40
N ASP A 245 -6.59 -29.70 2.13
CA ASP A 245 -7.93 -29.80 1.57
C ASP A 245 -8.27 -31.30 1.51
N ASP A 246 -9.21 -31.74 2.36
CA ASP A 246 -9.72 -33.12 2.39
C ASP A 246 -10.52 -33.46 1.12
#